data_AF-A0A0N1DY31-F1
#
_entry.id   AF-A0A0N1DY31-F1
#
_cell.length_a   1.000
_cell.length_b   1.000
_cell.length_c   1.000
_cell.angle_alpha   90.00
_cell.angle_beta   90.00
_cell.angle_gamma   90.00
#
_symmetry.space_group_name_H-M   'P 1'
#
loop_
_entity.id
_entity.type
_entity.pdbx_description
1 polymer ?
#
loop_
_entity_poly.entity_id
_entity_poly.type
_entity_poly.pdbx_seq_one_letter_code
_entity_poly.pdbx_strand_id
1 'polypeptide(L)'
;MKDENINKLNSLFSNLKSEDQKLKESLEKKKSEEDLFIESFKIVCKDLIDPKMLEFRTMLRENGYGCKITFTEENTNKLGINGYPNIKLQISRNLDSNFYANNKFPHIMFAADKNTRKIVIHQDTIFQNSTGNAAMKEQSYTADTLNEENIEQEILDSIEQILVNK
;
A
#
# COMPACT_ATOMS: atom_id res chain seq x y z
N MET A 1 55.44 -11.23 13.78
CA MET A 1 54.44 -11.99 13.02
C MET A 1 55.11 -12.48 11.74
N LYS A 2 54.86 -13.71 11.27
CA LYS A 2 55.42 -14.17 9.98
C LYS A 2 54.74 -13.41 8.83
N ASP A 3 55.50 -13.01 7.81
CA ASP A 3 55.00 -12.20 6.68
C ASP A 3 53.84 -12.86 5.92
N GLU A 4 53.81 -14.20 5.85
CA GLU A 4 52.68 -14.96 5.29
C GLU A 4 51.35 -14.68 5.99
N ASN A 5 51.36 -14.51 7.32
CA ASN A 5 50.14 -14.25 8.08
C ASN A 5 49.64 -12.82 7.82
N ILE A 6 50.55 -11.86 7.65
CA ILE A 6 50.24 -10.46 7.32
C ILE A 6 49.64 -10.38 5.90
N ASN A 7 50.25 -11.08 4.93
CA ASN A 7 49.75 -11.12 3.56
C ASN A 7 48.36 -11.78 3.47
N LYS A 8 48.12 -12.85 4.23
CA LYS A 8 46.82 -13.53 4.29
C LYS A 8 45.73 -12.65 4.92
N LEU A 9 46.06 -11.92 6.00
CA LEU A 9 45.17 -10.93 6.62
C LEU A 9 44.85 -9.77 5.67
N ASN A 10 45.85 -9.22 4.98
CA ASN A 10 45.65 -8.12 4.02
C ASN A 10 44.77 -8.55 2.83
N SER A 11 44.92 -9.79 2.35
CA SER A 11 44.05 -10.36 1.31
C SER A 11 42.60 -10.50 1.79
N LEU A 12 42.38 -11.01 3.01
CA LEU A 12 41.05 -11.11 3.60
C LEU A 12 40.38 -9.74 3.77
N PHE A 13 41.11 -8.73 4.27
CA PHE A 13 40.57 -7.38 4.39
C PHE A 13 40.25 -6.73 3.04
N SER A 14 41.05 -7.02 2.00
CA SER A 14 40.79 -6.51 0.65
C SER A 14 39.54 -7.15 0.05
N ASN A 15 39.35 -8.46 0.26
CA ASN A 15 38.14 -9.17 -0.17
C ASN A 15 36.89 -8.66 0.55
N LEU A 16 36.95 -8.50 1.88
CA LEU A 16 35.83 -7.94 2.67
C LEU A 16 35.43 -6.54 2.20
N LYS A 17 36.40 -5.65 1.96
CA LYS A 17 36.12 -4.32 1.40
C LYS A 17 35.43 -4.40 0.04
N SER A 18 35.79 -5.38 -0.79
CA SER A 18 35.15 -5.60 -2.10
C SER A 18 33.72 -6.14 -1.97
N GLU A 19 33.44 -6.96 -0.96
CA GLU A 19 32.10 -7.48 -0.67
C GLU A 19 31.19 -6.39 -0.09
N ASP A 20 31.71 -5.57 0.82
CA ASP A 20 31.01 -4.40 1.37
C ASP A 20 30.60 -3.42 0.26
N GLN A 21 31.49 -3.20 -0.71
CA GLN A 21 31.20 -2.31 -1.84
C GLN A 21 30.10 -2.89 -2.75
N LYS A 22 30.16 -4.19 -3.08
CA LYS A 22 29.10 -4.87 -3.85
C LYS A 22 27.75 -4.88 -3.11
N LEU A 23 27.79 -5.06 -1.79
CA LEU A 23 26.59 -5.01 -0.95
C LEU A 23 25.98 -3.61 -0.98
N LYS A 24 26.79 -2.57 -0.85
CA LYS A 24 26.34 -1.18 -0.91
C LYS A 24 25.71 -0.83 -2.26
N GLU A 25 26.36 -1.19 -3.36
CA GLU A 25 25.82 -0.98 -4.72
C GLU A 25 24.51 -1.74 -4.93
N SER A 26 24.40 -2.97 -4.43
CA SER A 26 23.16 -3.76 -4.48
C SER A 26 22.02 -3.13 -3.67
N LEU A 27 22.32 -2.61 -2.47
CA LEU A 27 21.34 -1.90 -1.63
C LEU A 27 20.89 -0.58 -2.26
N GLU A 28 21.80 0.19 -2.83
CA GLU A 28 21.49 1.44 -3.53
C GLU A 28 20.62 1.17 -4.77
N LYS A 29 20.94 0.13 -5.54
CA LYS A 29 20.12 -0.29 -6.68
C LYS A 29 18.71 -0.73 -6.24
N LYS A 30 18.60 -1.55 -5.20
CA LYS A 30 17.28 -1.96 -4.67
C LYS A 30 16.45 -0.76 -4.22
N LYS A 31 17.07 0.16 -3.48
CA LYS A 31 16.41 1.39 -3.04
C LYS A 31 15.90 2.21 -4.23
N SER A 32 16.72 2.35 -5.28
CA SER A 32 16.30 3.02 -6.50
C SER A 32 15.11 2.33 -7.20
N GLU A 33 15.06 1.00 -7.20
CA GLU A 33 13.94 0.24 -7.78
C GLU A 33 12.65 0.38 -6.95
N GLU A 34 12.76 0.43 -5.62
CA GLU A 34 11.63 0.68 -4.71
C GLU A 34 11.07 2.09 -4.91
N ASP A 35 11.94 3.11 -4.98
CA ASP A 35 11.53 4.51 -5.19
C ASP A 35 10.78 4.67 -6.52
N LEU A 36 11.28 4.06 -7.61
CA LEU A 36 10.61 4.06 -8.91
C LEU A 36 9.24 3.39 -8.88
N PHE A 37 9.11 2.29 -8.13
CA PHE A 37 7.83 1.61 -7.95
C PHE A 37 6.82 2.50 -7.21
N ILE A 38 7.24 3.18 -6.14
CA ILE A 38 6.37 4.09 -5.39
C ILE A 38 5.90 5.27 -6.25
N GLU A 39 6.79 5.86 -7.06
CA GLU A 39 6.39 6.92 -7.99
C GLU A 39 5.41 6.40 -9.06
N SER A 40 5.64 5.20 -9.58
CA SER A 40 4.71 4.55 -10.51
C SER A 40 3.33 4.32 -9.87
N PHE A 41 3.29 3.90 -8.61
CA PHE A 41 2.04 3.75 -7.86
C PHE A 41 1.30 5.08 -7.65
N LYS A 42 2.02 6.17 -7.36
CA LYS A 42 1.42 7.51 -7.24
C LYS A 42 0.75 7.95 -8.54
N ILE A 43 1.41 7.69 -9.68
CA ILE A 43 0.86 7.95 -11.01
C ILE A 43 -0.42 7.13 -11.23
N VAL A 44 -0.37 5.81 -10.99
CA VAL A 44 -1.55 4.93 -11.09
C VAL A 44 -2.69 5.37 -10.18
N CYS A 45 -2.39 5.84 -8.96
CA CYS A 45 -3.39 6.40 -8.06
C CYS A 45 -4.07 7.62 -8.66
N LYS A 46 -3.28 8.57 -9.17
CA LYS A 46 -3.77 9.83 -9.72
C LYS A 46 -4.58 9.62 -11.02
N ASP A 47 -4.10 8.74 -11.88
CA ASP A 47 -4.61 8.61 -13.24
C ASP A 47 -5.75 7.59 -13.34
N LEU A 48 -5.80 6.58 -12.46
CA LEU A 48 -6.76 5.48 -12.54
C LEU A 48 -7.58 5.28 -11.25
N ILE A 49 -6.92 5.11 -10.09
CA ILE A 49 -7.63 4.68 -8.87
C ILE A 49 -8.49 5.79 -8.27
N ASP A 50 -7.94 7.00 -8.10
CA ASP A 50 -8.66 8.14 -7.50
C ASP A 50 -9.86 8.58 -8.34
N PRO A 51 -9.76 8.74 -9.68
CA PRO A 51 -10.93 9.00 -10.52
C PRO A 51 -12.03 7.97 -10.34
N LYS A 52 -11.69 6.67 -10.34
CA LYS A 52 -12.68 5.60 -10.17
C LYS A 52 -13.29 5.61 -8.76
N MET A 53 -12.49 5.82 -7.71
CA MET A 53 -13.01 5.98 -6.36
C MET A 53 -13.95 7.19 -6.22
N LEU A 54 -13.70 8.29 -6.94
CA LEU A 54 -14.56 9.47 -6.95
C LEU A 54 -15.93 9.18 -7.60
N GLU A 55 -15.97 8.38 -8.66
CA GLU A 55 -17.23 7.90 -9.28
C GLU A 55 -18.06 7.12 -8.26
N PHE A 56 -17.48 6.08 -7.64
CA PHE A 56 -18.16 5.28 -6.62
C PHE A 56 -18.56 6.10 -5.39
N ARG A 57 -17.71 7.04 -4.95
CA ARG A 57 -18.04 7.97 -3.86
C ARG A 57 -19.29 8.79 -4.18
N THR A 58 -19.43 9.23 -5.43
CA THR A 58 -20.60 10.01 -5.86
C THR A 58 -21.86 9.16 -5.78
N MET A 59 -21.83 7.96 -6.37
CA MET A 59 -22.95 7.01 -6.33
C MET A 59 -23.35 6.61 -4.90
N LEU A 60 -22.38 6.33 -4.03
CA LEU A 60 -22.63 5.99 -2.63
C LEU A 60 -23.30 7.14 -1.87
N ARG A 61 -22.85 8.38 -2.08
CA ARG A 61 -23.43 9.57 -1.43
C ARG A 61 -24.84 9.87 -1.91
N GLU A 62 -25.12 9.70 -3.21
CA GLU A 62 -26.47 9.82 -3.77
C GLU A 62 -27.45 8.81 -3.15
N ASN A 63 -26.93 7.67 -2.67
CA ASN A 63 -27.67 6.64 -1.96
C ASN A 63 -27.61 6.75 -0.42
N GLY A 64 -27.17 7.90 0.10
CA GLY A 64 -27.22 8.21 1.55
C GLY A 64 -26.03 7.75 2.38
N TYR A 65 -24.98 7.21 1.77
CA TYR A 65 -23.78 6.77 2.49
C TYR A 65 -22.75 7.90 2.64
N GLY A 66 -22.14 7.99 3.82
CA GLY A 66 -20.97 8.83 4.03
C GLY A 66 -19.75 8.18 3.36
N CYS A 67 -18.94 8.97 2.66
CA CYS A 67 -17.74 8.47 1.99
C CYS A 67 -16.58 9.45 2.08
N LYS A 68 -15.37 8.92 2.33
CA LYS A 68 -14.12 9.67 2.33
C LYS A 68 -13.03 8.91 1.57
N ILE A 69 -12.38 9.59 0.65
CA ILE A 69 -11.17 9.09 0.00
C ILE A 69 -9.98 9.74 0.70
N THR A 70 -8.96 8.95 1.04
CA THR A 70 -7.73 9.45 1.64
C THR A 70 -6.54 8.82 0.95
N PHE A 71 -5.64 9.65 0.45
CA PHE A 71 -4.31 9.25 0.06
C PHE A 71 -3.35 9.44 1.24
N THR A 72 -2.54 8.43 1.52
CA THR A 72 -1.51 8.46 2.57
C THR A 72 -0.17 8.20 1.92
N GLU A 73 0.75 9.16 2.02
CA GLU A 73 2.14 8.99 1.60
C GLU A 73 2.89 8.05 2.56
N GLU A 74 4.09 7.61 2.14
CA GLU A 74 4.96 6.85 3.04
C GLU A 74 5.21 7.68 4.29
N ASN A 75 4.87 7.11 5.44
CA ASN A 75 5.05 7.79 6.70
C ASN A 75 5.64 6.81 7.71
N THR A 76 6.72 7.21 8.36
CA THR A 76 7.30 6.44 9.45
C THR A 76 6.47 6.73 10.69
N ASN A 77 5.79 5.70 11.22
CA ASN A 77 5.05 5.87 12.46
C ASN A 77 6.01 6.14 13.63
N LYS A 78 5.48 6.54 14.80
CA LYS A 78 6.28 6.85 16.00
C LYS A 78 7.15 5.67 16.51
N LEU A 79 6.92 4.46 16.00
CA LEU A 79 7.66 3.24 16.32
C LEU A 79 8.72 2.89 15.26
N GLY A 80 8.95 3.77 14.27
CA GLY A 80 9.92 3.52 13.20
C GLY A 80 9.43 2.59 12.10
N ILE A 81 8.15 2.18 12.10
CA ILE A 81 7.58 1.31 11.07
C ILE A 81 7.05 2.20 9.94
N ASN A 82 7.58 2.02 8.73
CA ASN A 82 7.09 2.70 7.55
C ASN A 82 5.74 2.11 7.13
N GLY A 83 4.71 2.94 7.11
CA GLY A 83 3.45 2.60 6.46
C GLY A 83 3.61 2.68 4.94
N TYR A 84 3.06 1.70 4.22
CA TYR A 84 3.03 1.74 2.76
C TYR A 84 2.20 2.92 2.25
N PRO A 85 2.64 3.62 1.19
CA PRO A 85 1.77 4.52 0.45
C PRO A 85 0.49 3.81 0.06
N ASN A 86 -0.66 4.45 0.30
CA ASN A 86 -1.96 3.85 0.03
C ASN A 86 -3.03 4.89 -0.28
N ILE A 87 -4.03 4.47 -1.06
CA ILE A 87 -5.27 5.20 -1.28
C ILE A 87 -6.44 4.37 -0.77
N LYS A 88 -7.37 5.01 -0.06
CA LYS A 88 -8.44 4.33 0.67
C LYS A 88 -9.77 5.04 0.48
N LEU A 89 -10.81 4.27 0.15
CA LEU A 89 -12.21 4.69 0.17
C LEU A 89 -12.88 4.13 1.43
N GLN A 90 -13.18 5.01 2.39
CA GLN A 90 -13.91 4.68 3.61
C GLN A 90 -15.41 4.94 3.43
N ILE A 91 -16.23 4.06 3.99
CA ILE A 91 -17.69 4.09 3.85
C ILE A 91 -18.35 4.14 5.23
N SER A 92 -19.43 4.91 5.34
CA SER A 92 -20.28 5.00 6.51
C SER A 92 -21.75 4.90 6.16
N ARG A 93 -22.55 4.31 7.06
CA ARG A 93 -24.02 4.27 6.94
C ARG A 93 -24.68 5.65 7.10
N ASN A 94 -23.97 6.66 7.62
CA ASN A 94 -24.49 8.01 7.77
C ASN A 94 -23.75 8.98 6.82
N LEU A 95 -24.51 9.77 6.07
CA LEU A 95 -23.99 10.74 5.10
C LEU A 95 -23.04 11.77 5.73
N ASP A 96 -23.35 12.24 6.94
CA ASP A 96 -22.63 13.29 7.66
C ASP A 96 -21.59 12.74 8.66
N SER A 97 -21.18 11.49 8.48
CA SER A 97 -20.21 10.86 9.39
C SER A 97 -18.90 11.63 9.50
N ASN A 98 -18.46 11.84 10.75
CA ASN A 98 -17.15 12.40 11.02
C ASN A 98 -16.06 11.33 10.91
N PHE A 99 -15.42 11.25 9.74
CA PHE A 99 -14.31 10.35 9.46
C PHE A 99 -12.99 10.67 10.20
N TYR A 100 -12.97 11.73 11.01
CA TYR A 100 -11.84 12.06 11.89
C TYR A 100 -12.08 11.61 13.33
N ALA A 101 -13.31 11.17 13.65
CA ALA A 101 -13.58 10.53 14.94
C ALA A 101 -12.88 9.17 15.01
N ASN A 102 -12.63 8.67 16.23
CA ASN A 102 -12.00 7.37 16.48
C ASN A 102 -12.96 6.18 16.22
N ASN A 103 -13.76 6.27 15.16
CA ASN A 103 -14.71 5.25 14.75
C ASN A 103 -14.09 4.40 13.66
N LYS A 104 -14.34 3.08 13.72
CA LYS A 104 -13.94 2.15 12.68
C LYS A 104 -14.90 2.26 11.50
N PHE A 105 -14.37 2.59 10.33
CA PHE A 105 -15.13 2.63 9.07
C PHE A 105 -14.63 1.52 8.14
N PRO A 106 -15.55 0.71 7.58
CA PRO A 106 -15.19 -0.21 6.52
C PRO A 106 -14.60 0.54 5.33
N HIS A 107 -13.73 -0.13 4.59
CA HIS A 107 -13.01 0.47 3.49
C HIS A 107 -12.44 -0.55 2.52
N ILE A 108 -12.18 -0.07 1.31
CA ILE A 108 -11.22 -0.66 0.37
C ILE A 108 -9.98 0.23 0.32
N MET A 109 -8.80 -0.39 0.32
CA MET A 109 -7.51 0.30 0.25
C MET A 109 -6.58 -0.40 -0.74
N PHE A 110 -6.04 0.36 -1.68
CA PHE A 110 -4.93 -0.06 -2.54
C PHE A 110 -3.64 0.45 -1.90
N ALA A 111 -2.67 -0.44 -1.67
CA ALA A 111 -1.41 -0.11 -1.01
C ALA A 111 -0.21 -0.60 -1.82
N ALA A 112 0.85 0.18 -1.84
CA ALA A 112 2.10 -0.16 -2.51
C ALA A 112 3.03 -0.94 -1.58
N ASP A 113 3.02 -2.26 -1.68
CA ASP A 113 4.02 -3.10 -0.99
C ASP A 113 5.36 -3.00 -1.72
N LYS A 114 6.24 -2.14 -1.19
CA LYS A 114 7.58 -1.92 -1.75
C LYS A 114 8.48 -3.15 -1.73
N ASN A 115 8.28 -4.06 -0.76
CA ASN A 115 9.15 -5.24 -0.63
C ASN A 115 8.92 -6.23 -1.76
N THR A 116 7.65 -6.39 -2.16
CA THR A 116 7.26 -7.28 -3.26
C THR A 116 7.07 -6.54 -4.58
N ARG A 117 7.08 -5.19 -4.55
CA ARG A 117 6.78 -4.29 -5.68
C ARG A 117 5.42 -4.58 -6.30
N LYS A 118 4.43 -4.78 -5.43
CA LYS A 118 3.05 -5.08 -5.81
C LYS A 118 2.09 -4.09 -5.19
N ILE A 119 1.04 -3.79 -5.94
CA ILE A 119 -0.16 -3.12 -5.46
C ILE A 119 -1.05 -4.19 -4.86
N VAL A 120 -1.23 -4.12 -3.55
CA VAL A 120 -2.03 -5.06 -2.78
C VAL A 120 -3.32 -4.39 -2.31
N ILE A 121 -4.38 -5.18 -2.14
CA ILE A 121 -5.69 -4.66 -1.78
C ILE A 121 -6.03 -5.13 -0.37
N HIS A 122 -6.28 -4.18 0.53
CA HIS A 122 -6.83 -4.42 1.84
C HIS A 122 -8.31 -4.08 1.84
N GLN A 123 -9.12 -5.00 2.38
CA GLN A 123 -10.55 -4.81 2.53
C GLN A 123 -10.94 -4.98 3.99
N ASP A 124 -11.72 -4.03 4.50
CA ASP A 124 -12.32 -4.09 5.83
C ASP A 124 -13.84 -3.88 5.69
N THR A 125 -14.63 -4.85 6.15
CA THR A 125 -16.09 -4.80 6.09
C THR A 125 -16.76 -4.49 7.43
N ILE A 126 -15.97 -4.19 8.47
CA ILE A 126 -16.45 -4.09 9.84
C ILE A 126 -16.90 -2.65 10.13
N PHE A 127 -18.21 -2.47 10.28
CA PHE A 127 -18.76 -1.29 10.94
C PHE A 127 -18.54 -1.35 12.47
N GLN A 128 -18.57 -0.19 13.12
CA GLN A 128 -18.51 -0.13 14.59
C GLN A 128 -19.60 -1.01 15.22
N ASN A 129 -19.19 -1.86 16.16
CA ASN A 129 -20.05 -2.84 16.84
C ASN A 129 -20.70 -3.90 15.93
N SER A 130 -20.17 -4.14 14.72
CA SER A 130 -20.63 -5.17 13.80
C SER A 130 -19.59 -6.29 13.65
N THR A 131 -20.01 -7.44 13.13
CA THR A 131 -19.09 -8.50 12.67
C THR A 131 -18.62 -8.20 11.25
N GLY A 132 -17.56 -8.87 10.79
CA GLY A 132 -17.04 -8.71 9.44
C GLY A 132 -15.63 -9.25 9.30
N ASN A 133 -15.01 -8.97 8.16
CA ASN A 133 -13.65 -9.38 7.85
C ASN A 133 -12.77 -8.15 7.62
N ALA A 134 -11.52 -8.23 8.04
CA ALA A 134 -10.48 -7.26 7.71
C ALA A 134 -9.24 -8.04 7.28
N ALA A 135 -8.95 -8.04 5.99
CA ALA A 135 -7.89 -8.85 5.43
C ALA A 135 -7.32 -8.24 4.15
N MET A 136 -6.08 -8.63 3.84
CA MET A 136 -5.52 -8.47 2.50
C MET A 136 -6.20 -9.48 1.57
N LYS A 137 -6.63 -9.05 0.38
CA LYS A 137 -7.05 -9.96 -0.69
C LYS A 137 -5.84 -10.74 -1.19
N GLU A 138 -6.05 -11.97 -1.64
CA GLU A 138 -5.00 -12.80 -2.25
C GLU A 138 -4.50 -12.20 -3.57
N GLN A 139 -5.41 -11.56 -4.31
CA GLN A 139 -5.10 -10.89 -5.56
C GLN A 139 -4.18 -9.69 -5.34
N SER A 140 -3.17 -9.57 -6.20
CA SER A 140 -2.22 -8.46 -6.20
C SER A 140 -1.89 -8.08 -7.63
N TYR A 141 -1.47 -6.83 -7.82
CA TYR A 141 -1.23 -6.26 -9.14
C TYR A 141 0.15 -5.61 -9.22
N THR A 142 0.67 -5.43 -10.41
CA THR A 142 1.72 -4.46 -10.71
C THR A 142 1.12 -3.23 -11.36
N ALA A 143 1.90 -2.16 -11.51
CA ALA A 143 1.48 -0.97 -12.26
C ALA A 143 1.05 -1.29 -13.70
N ASP A 144 1.64 -2.32 -14.32
CA ASP A 144 1.31 -2.72 -15.70
C ASP A 144 0.04 -3.56 -15.82
N THR A 145 -0.31 -4.31 -14.76
CA THR A 145 -1.48 -5.22 -14.78
C THR A 145 -2.73 -4.58 -14.21
N LEU A 146 -2.60 -3.52 -13.41
CA LEU A 146 -3.73 -2.81 -12.84
C LEU A 146 -4.27 -1.83 -13.90
N ASN A 147 -5.54 -2.00 -14.26
CA ASN A 147 -6.24 -1.13 -15.20
C ASN A 147 -7.63 -0.77 -14.65
N GLU A 148 -8.36 0.07 -15.39
CA GLU A 148 -9.68 0.58 -14.95
C GLU A 148 -10.70 -0.52 -14.65
N GLU A 149 -10.80 -1.56 -15.48
CA GLU A 149 -11.77 -2.66 -15.31
C GLU A 149 -11.51 -3.39 -13.99
N ASN A 150 -10.25 -3.73 -13.73
CA ASN A 150 -9.87 -4.42 -12.51
C ASN A 150 -10.12 -3.54 -11.28
N ILE A 151 -9.78 -2.25 -11.35
CA ILE A 151 -10.01 -1.30 -10.24
C ILE A 151 -11.51 -1.20 -9.94
N GLU A 152 -12.33 -1.06 -10.99
CA GLU A 152 -13.78 -0.97 -10.86
C GLU A 152 -14.36 -2.22 -10.21
N GLN A 153 -13.96 -3.41 -10.67
CA GLN A 153 -14.41 -4.67 -10.11
C GLN A 153 -14.01 -4.82 -8.64
N GLU A 154 -12.76 -4.48 -8.29
CA GLU A 154 -12.27 -4.58 -6.92
C GLU A 154 -13.02 -3.65 -5.96
N ILE A 155 -13.33 -2.43 -6.40
CA ILE A 155 -14.13 -1.46 -5.64
C ILE A 155 -15.56 -1.97 -5.49
N LEU A 156 -16.19 -2.42 -6.57
CA LEU A 156 -17.56 -2.91 -6.57
C LEU A 156 -17.74 -4.13 -5.64
N ASP A 157 -16.88 -5.13 -5.77
CA ASP A 157 -16.89 -6.34 -4.93
C ASP A 157 -16.77 -5.98 -3.44
N SER A 158 -15.87 -5.03 -3.13
CA SER A 158 -15.65 -4.59 -1.76
C SER A 158 -16.88 -3.85 -1.22
N ILE A 159 -17.49 -2.97 -2.02
CA ILE A 159 -18.70 -2.26 -1.65
C ILE A 159 -19.84 -3.25 -1.41
N GLU A 160 -20.04 -4.22 -2.29
CA GLU A 160 -21.06 -5.26 -2.13
C GLU A 160 -20.90 -5.96 -0.78
N GLN A 161 -19.68 -6.44 -0.48
CA GLN A 161 -19.41 -7.13 0.78
C GLN A 161 -19.61 -6.21 2.01
N ILE A 162 -19.25 -4.93 1.91
CA ILE A 162 -19.46 -3.95 2.99
C ILE A 162 -20.96 -3.74 3.23
N LEU A 163 -21.76 -3.57 2.17
CA LEU A 163 -23.17 -3.23 2.29
C LEU A 163 -24.05 -4.43 2.67
N VAL A 164 -23.68 -5.64 2.25
CA VAL A 164 -24.40 -6.88 2.60
C VAL A 164 -24.10 -7.32 4.04
N ASN A 165 -22.94 -6.94 4.58
CA ASN A 165 -22.57 -7.22 5.97
C ASN A 165 -23.40 -6.35 6.94
N LYS A 166 -24.50 -6.92 7.44
CA LYS A 166 -25.47 -6.23 8.32
C LYS A 166 -25.06 -6.26 9.79
#